data_AF-A0A4Y2ECI9-F1
#
_entry.id   AF-A0A4Y2ECI9-F1
#
_cell.length_a   1.000
_cell.length_b   1.000
_cell.length_c   1.000
_cell.angle_alpha   90.00
_cell.angle_beta   90.00
_cell.angle_gamma   90.00
#
_symmetry.space_group_name_H-M   'P 1'
#
loop_
_entity.id
_entity.type
_entity.pdbx_description
1 polymer ?
#
loop_
_entity_poly.entity_id
_entity_poly.type
_entity_poly.pdbx_seq_one_letter_code
_entity_poly.pdbx_strand_id
1 'polypeptide(L)'
;MMFRGSLACSDDHCKDQALANELMAVKFLPNNEQLGTLCPKVLTFLECEKDFFECPGRSLDELASSSNKTEARRAKAMLSGMSFVLDLCDEDSSFHHDYIGSVDCFRGFIEAATRTCRQDVVAPIEKFFDELYHSEEDITEEAYAEIHCLSDALELSCIIDNLGDSCGTVAQRTAMTALERLKDLLKAGCCADVENAADLKSRFLDYLELDDERRSAVQGIFDLFKRRR
;
A
#
# COMPACT_ATOMS: atom_id res chain seq x y z
N MET A 1 23.79 10.37 37.88
CA MET A 1 24.17 10.95 36.57
C MET A 1 22.91 11.03 35.73
N MET A 2 22.38 12.23 35.54
CA MET A 2 21.23 12.47 34.66
C MET A 2 21.71 12.40 33.21
N PHE A 3 21.17 11.47 32.42
CA PHE A 3 21.37 11.47 30.97
C PHE A 3 20.64 12.69 30.38
N ARG A 4 21.39 13.77 30.18
CA ARG A 4 21.06 14.82 29.21
C ARG A 4 21.17 14.21 27.82
N GLY A 5 20.05 14.12 27.09
CA GLY A 5 20.06 13.81 25.66
C GLY A 5 18.85 13.00 25.19
N SER A 6 17.65 13.58 25.25
CA SER A 6 16.45 13.01 24.59
C SER A 6 15.61 14.07 23.88
N LEU A 7 16.23 15.18 23.48
CA LEU A 7 15.60 16.33 22.80
C LEU A 7 16.17 16.56 21.38
N ALA A 8 17.00 15.64 20.85
CA ALA A 8 17.85 15.96 19.70
C ALA A 8 17.29 15.60 18.32
N CYS A 9 16.26 14.76 18.24
CA CYS A 9 15.64 14.36 16.97
C CYS A 9 14.11 14.50 17.14
N SER A 10 13.51 15.50 16.50
CA SER A 10 12.04 15.69 16.47
C SER A 10 11.63 15.92 15.02
N ASP A 11 10.57 15.26 14.59
CA ASP A 11 9.92 15.41 13.28
C ASP A 11 8.94 16.59 13.25
N ASP A 12 8.72 17.26 14.39
CA ASP A 12 7.69 18.30 14.51
C ASP A 12 7.88 19.46 13.52
N HIS A 13 9.13 19.68 13.08
CA HIS A 13 9.47 20.71 12.09
C HIS A 13 9.28 20.25 10.64
N CYS A 14 9.16 18.95 10.39
CA CYS A 14 8.87 18.40 9.06
C CYS A 14 7.36 18.39 8.76
N LYS A 15 6.51 18.53 9.78
CA LYS A 15 5.05 18.56 9.62
C LYS A 15 4.60 19.73 8.76
N ASP A 16 4.12 19.42 7.56
CA ASP A 16 3.53 20.39 6.65
C ASP A 16 2.04 20.09 6.41
N GLN A 17 1.19 20.74 7.21
CA GLN A 17 -0.26 20.60 7.09
C GLN A 17 -0.77 21.16 5.76
N ALA A 18 -0.11 22.16 5.18
CA ALA A 18 -0.52 22.73 3.90
C ALA A 18 -0.29 21.71 2.77
N LEU A 19 0.90 21.09 2.74
CA LEU A 19 1.20 20.01 1.81
C LEU A 19 0.24 18.83 1.97
N ALA A 20 -0.03 18.40 3.21
CA ALA A 20 -1.00 17.34 3.47
C ALA A 20 -2.39 17.68 2.90
N ASN A 21 -2.87 18.92 3.08
CA ASN A 21 -4.14 19.38 2.54
C ASN A 21 -4.14 19.41 0.99
N GLU A 22 -3.04 19.84 0.37
CA GLU A 22 -2.88 19.85 -1.10
C GLU A 22 -2.92 18.43 -1.68
N LEU A 23 -2.20 17.49 -1.06
CA LEU A 23 -2.21 16.07 -1.46
C LEU A 23 -3.60 15.44 -1.31
N MET A 24 -4.30 15.74 -0.22
CA MET A 24 -5.69 15.30 0.00
C MET A 24 -6.65 15.88 -1.04
N ALA A 25 -6.46 17.15 -1.45
CA ALA A 25 -7.29 17.80 -2.45
C ALA A 25 -7.20 17.13 -3.83
N VAL A 26 -6.03 16.54 -4.14
CA VAL A 26 -5.82 15.74 -5.36
C VAL A 26 -5.99 14.24 -5.12
N LYS A 27 -6.45 13.83 -3.93
CA LYS A 27 -6.62 12.42 -3.51
C LYS A 27 -5.37 11.57 -3.74
N PHE A 28 -4.19 12.16 -3.58
CA PHE A 28 -2.90 11.52 -3.88
C PHE A 28 -2.74 11.03 -5.34
N LEU A 29 -3.53 11.57 -6.27
CA LEU A 29 -3.48 11.27 -7.70
C LEU A 29 -3.27 12.55 -8.53
N PRO A 30 -2.14 13.26 -8.34
CA PRO A 30 -1.83 14.47 -9.09
C PRO A 30 -1.69 14.19 -10.59
N ASN A 31 -2.26 15.04 -11.44
CA ASN A 31 -1.94 15.01 -12.87
C ASN A 31 -0.57 15.69 -13.14
N ASN A 32 -0.16 15.76 -14.41
CA ASN A 32 1.15 16.31 -14.78
C ASN A 32 1.40 17.74 -14.28
N GLU A 33 0.43 18.64 -14.46
CA GLU A 33 0.53 20.02 -13.99
C GLU A 33 0.65 20.08 -12.47
N GLN A 34 -0.12 19.26 -11.76
CA GLN A 34 -0.09 19.18 -10.31
C GLN A 34 1.23 18.58 -9.79
N LEU A 35 1.82 17.60 -10.47
CA LEU A 35 3.14 17.07 -10.13
C LEU A 35 4.21 18.16 -10.22
N GLY A 36 4.20 19.01 -11.25
CA GLY A 36 5.15 20.11 -11.36
C GLY A 36 5.14 21.07 -10.16
N THR A 37 3.98 21.20 -9.48
CA THR A 37 3.85 22.00 -8.26
C THR A 37 4.15 21.22 -6.98
N LEU A 38 3.71 19.96 -6.92
CA LEU A 38 3.77 19.13 -5.70
C LEU A 38 5.13 18.45 -5.52
N CYS A 39 5.78 18.00 -6.59
CA CYS A 39 7.03 17.25 -6.52
C CYS A 39 8.11 17.95 -5.71
N PRO A 40 8.43 19.25 -5.93
CA PRO A 40 9.42 19.93 -5.11
C PRO A 40 9.05 19.93 -3.62
N LYS A 41 7.77 20.15 -3.29
CA LYS A 41 7.30 20.18 -1.90
C LYS A 41 7.39 18.81 -1.23
N VAL A 42 6.95 17.75 -1.92
CA VAL A 42 6.99 16.38 -1.41
C VAL A 42 8.42 15.91 -1.25
N LEU A 43 9.31 16.21 -2.20
CA LEU A 43 10.72 15.86 -2.09
C LEU A 43 11.40 16.56 -0.90
N THR A 44 11.15 17.86 -0.69
CA THR A 44 11.63 18.57 0.51
C THR A 44 11.08 17.96 1.81
N PHE A 45 9.80 17.60 1.84
CA PHE A 45 9.21 16.92 3.00
C PHE A 45 9.91 15.56 3.28
N LEU A 46 10.13 14.76 2.23
CA LEU A 46 10.79 13.45 2.36
C LEU A 46 12.26 13.56 2.78
N GLU A 47 12.97 14.59 2.32
CA GLU A 47 14.33 14.89 2.79
C GLU A 47 14.34 15.24 4.28
N CYS A 48 13.40 16.06 4.74
CA CYS A 48 13.26 16.38 6.17
C CYS A 48 12.95 15.13 7.02
N GLU A 49 12.01 14.30 6.58
CA GLU A 49 11.68 13.04 7.25
C GLU A 49 12.90 12.09 7.26
N LYS A 50 13.64 12.01 6.16
CA LYS A 50 14.88 11.23 6.10
C LYS A 50 15.88 11.70 7.16
N ASP A 51 16.13 13.01 7.27
CA ASP A 51 17.06 13.56 8.27
C ASP A 51 16.63 13.19 9.70
N PHE A 52 15.32 13.18 9.97
CA PHE A 52 14.78 12.70 11.25
C PHE A 52 15.05 11.21 11.47
N PHE A 53 14.77 10.35 10.48
CA PHE A 53 15.03 8.91 10.57
C PHE A 53 16.52 8.60 10.75
N GLU A 54 17.39 9.38 10.12
CA GLU A 54 18.83 9.17 10.19
C GLU A 54 19.46 9.66 11.51
N CYS A 55 18.68 10.29 12.39
CA CYS A 55 19.12 10.78 13.69
C CYS A 55 19.04 9.67 14.77
N PRO A 56 20.10 9.40 15.57
CA PRO A 56 21.30 10.19 15.79
C PRO A 56 22.57 9.70 15.03
N GLY A 57 22.51 9.62 13.70
CA GLY A 57 23.68 9.41 12.83
C GLY A 57 23.79 8.02 12.20
N ARG A 58 22.67 7.32 11.97
CA ARG A 58 22.64 6.07 11.18
C ARG A 58 21.88 6.32 9.90
N SER A 59 22.48 5.99 8.76
CA SER A 59 21.79 6.13 7.47
C SER A 59 20.55 5.23 7.38
N LEU A 60 19.61 5.59 6.52
CA LEU A 60 18.43 4.74 6.24
C LEU A 60 18.83 3.33 5.77
N ASP A 61 19.90 3.19 5.00
CA ASP A 61 20.42 1.89 4.55
C ASP A 61 20.93 1.02 5.71
N GLU A 62 21.63 1.62 6.68
CA GLU A 62 22.07 0.94 7.90
C GLU A 62 20.91 0.56 8.81
N LEU A 63 19.87 1.40 8.86
CA LEU A 63 18.64 1.11 9.59
C LEU A 63 17.87 -0.03 8.90
N ALA A 64 17.78 -0.02 7.58
CA ALA A 64 17.13 -1.06 6.77
C ALA A 64 17.80 -2.44 6.91
N SER A 65 19.10 -2.45 7.24
CA SER A 65 19.90 -3.66 7.47
C SER A 65 19.99 -4.07 8.94
N SER A 66 19.29 -3.36 9.83
CA SER A 66 19.31 -3.59 11.27
C SER A 66 18.79 -4.97 11.67
N SER A 67 19.35 -5.52 12.75
CA SER A 67 18.81 -6.73 13.39
C SER A 67 17.47 -6.46 14.10
N ASN A 68 17.17 -5.19 14.41
CA ASN A 68 15.87 -4.80 14.91
C ASN A 68 14.85 -4.79 13.76
N LYS A 69 14.00 -5.82 13.71
CA LYS A 69 12.99 -6.01 12.66
C LYS A 69 12.06 -4.81 12.48
N THR A 70 11.69 -4.11 13.55
CA THR A 70 10.80 -2.95 13.49
C THR A 70 11.48 -1.75 12.85
N GLU A 71 12.72 -1.48 13.26
CA GLU A 71 13.55 -0.43 12.69
C GLU A 71 13.86 -0.69 11.21
N ALA A 72 14.31 -1.90 10.89
CA ALA A 72 14.58 -2.32 9.53
C ALA A 72 13.37 -2.20 8.61
N ARG A 73 12.17 -2.57 9.10
CA ARG A 73 10.93 -2.43 8.34
C ARG A 73 10.60 -0.97 8.06
N ARG A 74 10.66 -0.10 9.07
CA ARG A 74 10.35 1.33 8.91
C ARG A 74 11.31 2.00 7.93
N ALA A 75 12.60 1.71 8.04
CA ALA A 75 13.60 2.26 7.14
C ALA A 75 13.42 1.76 5.69
N LYS A 76 13.12 0.46 5.49
CA LYS A 76 12.77 -0.07 4.16
C LYS A 76 11.52 0.59 3.57
N ALA A 77 10.48 0.77 4.37
CA ALA A 77 9.26 1.44 3.92
C ALA A 77 9.55 2.89 3.50
N MET A 78 10.35 3.62 4.27
CA MET A 78 10.79 4.98 3.93
C MET A 78 11.60 5.00 2.63
N LEU A 79 12.60 4.14 2.48
CA LEU A 79 13.40 4.03 1.26
C LEU A 79 12.54 3.72 0.02
N SER A 80 11.62 2.75 0.13
CA SER A 80 10.71 2.40 -0.97
C SER A 80 9.78 3.55 -1.34
N GLY A 81 9.26 4.28 -0.36
CA GLY A 81 8.44 5.47 -0.56
C GLY A 81 9.18 6.61 -1.23
N MET A 82 10.39 6.92 -0.74
CA MET A 82 11.24 7.95 -1.33
C MET A 82 11.59 7.61 -2.77
N SER A 83 12.02 6.37 -3.03
CA SER A 83 12.31 5.90 -4.38
C SER A 83 11.07 5.99 -5.29
N PHE A 84 9.88 5.65 -4.79
CA PHE A 84 8.63 5.79 -5.53
C PHE A 84 8.35 7.23 -5.93
N VAL A 85 8.46 8.17 -4.98
CA VAL A 85 8.21 9.59 -5.27
C VAL A 85 9.27 10.15 -6.22
N LEU A 86 10.53 9.77 -6.07
CA LEU A 86 11.60 10.17 -6.99
C LEU A 86 11.29 9.75 -8.41
N ASP A 87 10.92 8.48 -8.64
CA ASP A 87 10.56 8.02 -9.98
C ASP A 87 9.28 8.69 -10.49
N LEU A 88 8.29 8.93 -9.63
CA LEU A 88 7.07 9.64 -10.02
C LEU A 88 7.35 11.10 -10.42
N CYS A 89 8.35 11.74 -9.81
CA CYS A 89 8.71 13.13 -10.04
C CYS A 89 9.79 13.35 -11.08
N ASP A 90 10.48 12.29 -11.51
CA ASP A 90 11.49 12.32 -12.57
C ASP A 90 10.80 12.18 -13.94
N GLU A 91 10.78 13.27 -14.71
CA GLU A 91 10.18 13.31 -16.06
C GLU A 91 10.82 12.31 -17.03
N ASP A 92 12.08 11.91 -16.81
CA ASP A 92 12.77 10.93 -17.65
C ASP A 92 12.47 9.47 -17.25
N SER A 93 11.81 9.26 -16.11
CA SER A 93 11.54 7.91 -15.60
C SER A 93 10.44 7.21 -16.38
N SER A 94 10.57 5.89 -16.57
CA SER A 94 9.51 5.10 -17.21
C SER A 94 8.23 5.09 -16.39
N PHE A 95 8.34 5.14 -15.06
CA PHE A 95 7.18 5.13 -14.17
C PHE A 95 6.39 6.43 -14.28
N HIS A 96 7.07 7.59 -14.35
CA HIS A 96 6.43 8.89 -14.57
C HIS A 96 5.63 8.89 -15.87
N HIS A 97 6.25 8.45 -16.97
CA HIS A 97 5.61 8.37 -18.28
C HIS A 97 4.36 7.49 -18.27
N ASP A 98 4.47 6.28 -17.71
CA ASP A 98 3.34 5.34 -17.60
C ASP A 98 2.22 5.91 -16.72
N TYR A 99 2.57 6.56 -15.60
CA TYR A 99 1.65 7.20 -14.69
C TYR A 99 0.91 8.36 -15.34
N ILE A 100 1.62 9.32 -15.93
CA ILE A 100 1.00 10.48 -16.59
C ILE A 100 0.11 10.05 -17.76
N GLY A 101 0.52 9.01 -18.50
CA GLY A 101 -0.31 8.44 -19.57
C GLY A 101 -1.62 7.82 -19.08
N SER A 102 -1.72 7.49 -17.79
CA SER A 102 -2.84 6.71 -17.23
C SER A 102 -3.68 7.47 -16.19
N VAL A 103 -3.12 8.49 -15.53
CA VAL A 103 -3.68 9.10 -14.32
C VAL A 103 -5.05 9.75 -14.54
N ASP A 104 -5.29 10.37 -15.70
CA ASP A 104 -6.57 11.01 -15.99
C ASP A 104 -7.71 9.97 -16.06
N CYS A 105 -7.46 8.80 -16.65
CA CYS A 105 -8.41 7.69 -16.64
C CYS A 105 -8.57 7.13 -15.21
N PHE A 106 -7.46 6.91 -14.52
CA PHE A 106 -7.44 6.41 -13.14
C PHE A 106 -8.32 7.25 -12.21
N ARG A 107 -8.21 8.58 -12.28
CA ARG A 107 -8.99 9.52 -11.45
C ARG A 107 -10.48 9.46 -11.72
N GLY A 108 -10.88 9.32 -12.98
CA GLY A 108 -12.29 9.18 -13.36
C GLY A 108 -12.88 7.83 -12.94
N PHE A 109 -12.03 6.82 -12.77
CA PHE A 109 -12.43 5.44 -12.57
C PHE A 109 -12.43 4.99 -11.10
N ILE A 110 -11.41 5.37 -10.34
CA ILE A 110 -11.07 4.72 -9.07
C ILE A 110 -12.20 4.76 -8.04
N GLU A 111 -12.98 5.85 -7.97
CA GLU A 111 -14.09 5.95 -7.01
C GLU A 111 -15.25 5.01 -7.33
N ALA A 112 -15.59 4.88 -8.62
CA ALA A 112 -16.62 3.98 -9.07
C ALA A 112 -16.17 2.52 -8.91
N ALA A 113 -14.94 2.22 -9.34
CA ALA A 113 -14.33 0.90 -9.20
C ALA A 113 -14.26 0.44 -7.75
N THR A 114 -13.79 1.30 -6.84
CA THR A 114 -13.72 0.98 -5.40
C THR A 114 -15.11 0.62 -4.87
N ARG A 115 -16.15 1.39 -5.23
CA ARG A 115 -17.52 1.10 -4.76
C ARG A 115 -18.03 -0.23 -5.30
N THR A 116 -17.88 -0.47 -6.60
CA THR A 116 -18.35 -1.70 -7.25
C THR A 116 -17.60 -2.91 -6.73
N CYS A 117 -16.26 -2.85 -6.71
CA CYS A 117 -15.43 -3.93 -6.20
C CYS A 117 -15.73 -4.24 -4.74
N ARG A 118 -15.87 -3.22 -3.89
CA ARG A 118 -16.26 -3.44 -2.49
C ARG A 118 -17.60 -4.16 -2.37
N GLN A 119 -18.59 -3.80 -3.18
CA GLN A 119 -19.89 -4.50 -3.18
C GLN A 119 -19.77 -5.95 -3.67
N ASP A 120 -18.93 -6.18 -4.68
CA ASP A 120 -18.72 -7.49 -5.27
C ASP A 120 -17.95 -8.44 -4.35
N VAL A 121 -17.07 -7.92 -3.47
CA VAL A 121 -16.30 -8.74 -2.52
C VAL A 121 -16.99 -8.98 -1.18
N VAL A 122 -17.91 -8.09 -0.75
CA VAL A 122 -18.60 -8.24 0.55
C VAL A 122 -19.39 -9.54 0.61
N ALA A 123 -20.24 -9.83 -0.39
CA ALA A 123 -21.11 -11.00 -0.33
C ALA A 123 -20.36 -12.35 -0.38
N PRO A 124 -19.33 -12.55 -1.22
CA PRO A 124 -18.50 -13.76 -1.18
C PRO A 124 -17.79 -13.95 0.17
N ILE A 125 -17.35 -12.87 0.80
CA ILE A 125 -16.68 -12.95 2.10
C ILE A 125 -17.67 -13.32 3.18
N GLU A 126 -18.79 -12.62 3.30
CA GLU A 126 -19.85 -12.94 4.27
C GLU A 126 -20.33 -14.39 4.14
N LYS A 127 -20.51 -14.91 2.92
CA LYS A 127 -20.90 -16.31 2.74
C LYS A 127 -19.81 -17.30 3.13
N PHE A 128 -18.55 -17.00 2.79
CA PHE A 128 -17.42 -17.83 3.22
C PHE A 128 -17.35 -17.93 4.75
N PHE A 129 -17.70 -16.85 5.46
CA PHE A 129 -17.82 -16.85 6.92
C PHE A 129 -18.93 -17.73 7.44
N ASP A 130 -20.15 -17.56 6.92
CA ASP A 130 -21.31 -18.33 7.36
C ASP A 130 -21.08 -19.84 7.21
N GLU A 131 -20.26 -20.25 6.23
CA GLU A 131 -19.87 -21.64 6.02
C GLU A 131 -18.76 -22.12 6.97
N LEU A 132 -17.86 -21.23 7.39
CA LEU A 132 -16.72 -21.56 8.26
C LEU A 132 -17.06 -21.49 9.76
N TYR A 133 -17.89 -20.53 10.16
CA TYR A 133 -18.20 -20.22 11.55
C TYR A 133 -19.71 -20.28 11.74
N HIS A 134 -20.16 -21.10 12.68
CA HIS A 134 -21.59 -21.31 12.92
C HIS A 134 -22.21 -20.20 13.78
N SER A 135 -21.38 -19.36 14.41
CA SER A 135 -21.76 -18.15 15.14
C SER A 135 -20.64 -17.10 15.15
N GLU A 136 -20.99 -15.82 15.30
CA GLU A 136 -20.02 -14.72 15.44
C GLU A 136 -19.14 -14.87 16.69
N GLU A 137 -19.60 -15.58 17.71
CA GLU A 137 -18.85 -15.85 18.95
C GLU A 137 -17.68 -16.84 18.72
N ASP A 138 -17.70 -17.57 17.61
CA ASP A 138 -16.64 -18.51 17.23
C ASP A 138 -15.48 -17.84 16.46
N ILE A 139 -15.63 -16.57 16.08
CA ILE A 139 -14.63 -15.82 15.31
C ILE A 139 -13.60 -15.22 16.27
N THR A 140 -12.37 -15.72 16.21
CA THR A 140 -11.27 -15.12 16.99
C THR A 140 -10.82 -13.80 16.38
N GLU A 141 -10.16 -12.94 17.18
CA GLU A 141 -9.59 -11.68 16.69
C GLU A 141 -8.58 -11.92 15.55
N GLU A 142 -7.81 -13.00 15.63
CA GLU A 142 -6.87 -13.39 14.58
C GLU A 142 -7.60 -13.76 13.29
N ALA A 143 -8.64 -14.60 13.36
CA ALA A 143 -9.46 -14.97 12.20
C ALA A 143 -10.05 -13.72 11.54
N TYR A 144 -10.61 -12.81 12.35
CA TYR A 144 -11.14 -11.55 11.86
C TYR A 144 -10.09 -10.70 11.13
N ALA A 145 -8.86 -10.62 11.65
CA ALA A 145 -7.75 -9.93 11.00
C ALA A 145 -7.31 -10.62 9.69
N GLU A 146 -7.25 -11.97 9.67
CA GLU A 146 -6.95 -12.73 8.46
C GLU A 146 -7.98 -12.44 7.36
N ILE A 147 -9.26 -12.39 7.72
CA ILE A 147 -10.33 -12.06 6.78
C ILE A 147 -10.20 -10.65 6.22
N HIS A 148 -9.95 -9.64 7.05
CA HIS A 148 -9.85 -8.27 6.54
C HIS A 148 -8.73 -8.16 5.52
N CYS A 149 -7.63 -8.84 5.78
CA CYS A 149 -6.57 -9.07 4.82
C CYS A 149 -7.08 -9.76 3.54
N LEU A 150 -7.92 -10.81 3.65
CA LEU A 150 -8.56 -11.46 2.50
C LEU A 150 -9.43 -10.52 1.67
N SER A 151 -10.23 -9.70 2.35
CA SER A 151 -11.10 -8.70 1.75
C SER A 151 -10.32 -7.65 0.98
N ASP A 152 -9.33 -7.04 1.62
CA ASP A 152 -8.55 -5.96 1.03
C ASP A 152 -7.81 -6.42 -0.23
N ALA A 153 -7.24 -7.63 -0.20
CA ALA A 153 -6.55 -8.19 -1.36
C ALA A 153 -7.50 -8.49 -2.52
N LEU A 154 -8.69 -9.04 -2.24
CA LEU A 154 -9.68 -9.31 -3.27
C LEU A 154 -10.24 -8.01 -3.86
N GLU A 155 -10.51 -7.01 -3.02
CA GLU A 155 -10.96 -5.68 -3.45
C GLU A 155 -9.92 -5.01 -4.35
N LEU A 156 -8.65 -5.03 -3.94
CA LEU A 156 -7.55 -4.46 -4.73
C LEU A 156 -7.33 -5.20 -6.04
N SER A 157 -7.47 -6.54 -6.07
CA SER A 157 -7.41 -7.30 -7.32
C SER A 157 -8.53 -6.87 -8.26
N CYS A 158 -9.76 -6.79 -7.77
CA CYS A 158 -10.89 -6.32 -8.56
C CYS A 158 -10.64 -4.90 -9.11
N ILE A 159 -10.13 -3.99 -8.29
CA ILE A 159 -9.84 -2.60 -8.72
C ILE A 159 -8.79 -2.58 -9.82
N ILE A 160 -7.69 -3.33 -9.66
CA ILE A 160 -6.58 -3.37 -10.62
C ILE A 160 -7.03 -4.02 -11.94
N ASP A 161 -7.78 -5.11 -11.89
CA ASP A 161 -8.30 -5.80 -13.08
C ASP A 161 -9.27 -4.90 -13.85
N ASN A 162 -10.23 -4.31 -13.14
CA ASN A 162 -11.21 -3.38 -13.70
C ASN A 162 -10.54 -2.13 -14.31
N LEU A 163 -9.42 -1.69 -13.74
CA LEU A 163 -8.61 -0.61 -14.28
C LEU A 163 -7.91 -1.04 -15.59
N GLY A 164 -7.43 -2.27 -15.68
CA GLY A 164 -6.90 -2.84 -16.92
C GLY A 164 -7.93 -2.86 -18.04
N ASP A 165 -9.15 -3.29 -17.74
CA ASP A 165 -10.25 -3.32 -18.69
C ASP A 165 -10.68 -1.92 -19.15
N SER A 166 -10.66 -0.95 -18.24
CA SER A 166 -11.20 0.40 -18.51
C SER A 166 -10.16 1.40 -19.01
N CYS A 167 -8.94 1.32 -18.51
CA CYS A 167 -7.85 2.27 -18.77
C CYS A 167 -6.65 1.65 -19.51
N GLY A 168 -6.70 0.34 -19.78
CA GLY A 168 -5.67 -0.39 -20.52
C GLY A 168 -4.57 -0.98 -19.63
N THR A 169 -3.77 -1.86 -20.24
CA THR A 169 -2.74 -2.66 -19.54
C THR A 169 -1.61 -1.81 -18.94
N VAL A 170 -1.34 -0.63 -19.50
CA VAL A 170 -0.36 0.32 -18.93
C VAL A 170 -0.86 0.84 -17.57
N ALA A 171 -2.14 1.18 -17.46
CA ALA A 171 -2.73 1.64 -16.20
C ALA A 171 -2.72 0.52 -15.15
N GLN A 172 -3.09 -0.70 -15.54
CA GLN A 172 -3.03 -1.89 -14.69
C GLN A 172 -1.61 -2.13 -14.15
N ARG A 173 -0.61 -2.16 -15.03
CA ARG A 173 0.80 -2.33 -14.65
C ARG A 173 1.26 -1.22 -13.71
N THR A 174 0.94 0.03 -14.01
CA THR A 174 1.31 1.18 -13.19
C THR A 174 0.74 1.07 -11.78
N ALA A 175 -0.53 0.69 -11.66
CA ALA A 175 -1.19 0.48 -10.38
C ALA A 175 -0.55 -0.64 -9.57
N MET A 176 -0.25 -1.77 -10.23
CA MET A 176 0.45 -2.90 -9.59
C MET A 176 1.85 -2.51 -9.13
N THR A 177 2.63 -1.81 -9.96
CA THR A 177 3.96 -1.31 -9.57
C THR A 177 3.88 -0.34 -8.39
N ALA A 178 2.89 0.56 -8.36
CA ALA A 178 2.68 1.46 -7.22
C ALA A 178 2.34 0.68 -5.95
N LEU A 179 1.43 -0.31 -6.04
CA LEU A 179 1.06 -1.15 -4.90
C LEU A 179 2.27 -1.93 -4.36
N GLU A 180 3.06 -2.55 -5.24
CA GLU A 180 4.26 -3.30 -4.87
C GLU A 180 5.28 -2.46 -4.10
N ARG A 181 5.47 -1.21 -4.51
CA ARG A 181 6.44 -0.28 -3.91
C ARG A 181 5.93 0.37 -2.63
N LEU A 182 4.62 0.61 -2.54
CA LEU A 182 4.01 1.32 -1.42
C LEU A 182 3.38 0.41 -0.36
N LYS A 183 3.29 -0.91 -0.57
CA LYS A 183 2.65 -1.86 0.35
C LYS A 183 3.14 -1.75 1.80
N ASP A 184 4.43 -1.48 2.01
CA ASP A 184 5.02 -1.35 3.34
C ASP A 184 4.64 -0.02 4.03
N LEU A 185 4.36 1.03 3.23
CA LEU A 185 3.91 2.35 3.70
C LEU A 185 2.41 2.41 3.93
N LEU A 186 1.62 1.81 3.04
CA LEU A 186 0.17 1.82 3.09
C LEU A 186 -0.40 1.08 4.31
N LYS A 187 0.46 0.48 5.14
CA LYS A 187 0.07 -0.48 6.18
C LYS A 187 -0.90 -1.53 5.62
N ALA A 188 -0.78 -1.85 4.32
CA ALA A 188 -1.50 -2.95 3.71
C ALA A 188 -1.11 -4.31 4.32
N GLY A 189 -0.19 -4.29 5.29
CA GLY A 189 0.01 -5.31 6.31
C GLY A 189 -1.17 -5.52 7.27
N CYS A 190 -2.43 -5.44 6.82
CA CYS A 190 -3.54 -6.14 7.50
C CYS A 190 -3.17 -7.62 7.73
N CYS A 191 -2.32 -8.18 6.86
CA CYS A 191 -1.81 -9.54 6.91
C CYS A 191 -0.47 -9.73 7.66
N ALA A 192 0.18 -8.66 8.14
CA ALA A 192 1.59 -8.72 8.55
C ALA A 192 1.81 -9.46 9.88
N ASP A 193 0.78 -9.56 10.70
CA ASP A 193 0.78 -10.24 12.00
C ASP A 193 -0.01 -11.56 11.97
N VAL A 194 -0.44 -11.97 10.77
CA VAL A 194 -1.24 -13.17 10.57
C VAL A 194 -0.33 -14.39 10.38
N GLU A 195 -0.17 -15.22 11.42
CA GLU A 195 0.71 -16.39 11.39
C GLU A 195 0.15 -17.58 10.60
N ASN A 196 -1.18 -17.68 10.44
CA ASN A 196 -1.88 -18.85 9.88
C ASN A 196 -2.68 -18.59 8.59
N ALA A 197 -2.50 -17.43 7.94
CA ALA A 197 -3.21 -17.04 6.72
C ALA A 197 -3.13 -18.07 5.58
N ALA A 198 -2.17 -18.99 5.57
CA ALA A 198 -1.99 -19.92 4.46
C ALA A 198 -3.17 -20.90 4.28
N ASP A 199 -3.76 -21.40 5.38
CA ASP A 199 -4.86 -22.36 5.31
C ASP A 199 -6.18 -21.67 4.92
N LEU A 200 -6.50 -20.57 5.61
CA LEU A 200 -7.70 -19.78 5.33
C LEU A 200 -7.65 -19.16 3.92
N LYS A 201 -6.48 -18.68 3.47
CA LYS A 201 -6.26 -18.22 2.09
C LYS A 201 -6.56 -19.32 1.07
N SER A 202 -6.01 -20.52 1.24
CA SER A 202 -6.24 -21.61 0.28
C SER A 202 -7.73 -21.94 0.21
N ARG A 203 -8.38 -22.10 1.37
CA ARG A 203 -9.80 -22.39 1.46
C ARG A 203 -10.66 -21.28 0.85
N PHE A 204 -10.29 -20.02 1.04
CA PHE A 204 -10.98 -18.88 0.44
C PHE A 204 -10.81 -18.84 -1.08
N LEU A 205 -9.60 -19.01 -1.58
CA LEU A 205 -9.35 -19.06 -3.03
C LEU A 205 -10.05 -20.23 -3.71
N ASP A 206 -10.13 -21.38 -3.03
CA ASP A 206 -10.88 -22.53 -3.52
C ASP A 206 -12.39 -22.28 -3.47
N TYR A 207 -12.90 -21.60 -2.44
CA TYR A 207 -14.31 -21.22 -2.31
C TYR A 207 -14.79 -20.27 -3.42
N LEU A 208 -13.94 -19.32 -3.82
CA LEU A 208 -14.31 -18.34 -4.85
C LEU A 208 -14.45 -18.96 -6.25
N GLU A 209 -14.02 -20.21 -6.45
CA GLU A 209 -14.07 -20.93 -7.74
C GLU A 209 -13.53 -20.09 -8.92
N LEU A 210 -12.49 -19.28 -8.66
CA LEU A 210 -11.89 -18.41 -9.67
C LEU A 210 -11.19 -19.24 -10.75
N ASP A 211 -11.20 -18.72 -11.98
CA ASP A 211 -10.30 -19.23 -13.02
C ASP A 211 -8.82 -19.04 -12.63
N ASP A 212 -7.93 -19.80 -13.28
CA ASP A 212 -6.51 -19.83 -12.92
C ASP A 212 -5.82 -18.45 -13.01
N GLU A 213 -6.27 -17.59 -13.93
CA GLU A 213 -5.70 -16.25 -14.13
C GLU A 213 -6.09 -15.33 -12.97
N ARG A 214 -7.38 -15.24 -12.66
CA ARG A 214 -7.89 -14.44 -11.54
C ARG A 214 -7.42 -14.98 -10.19
N ARG A 215 -7.37 -16.30 -10.03
CA ARG A 215 -6.79 -16.94 -8.85
C ARG A 215 -5.33 -16.51 -8.66
N SER A 216 -4.55 -16.51 -9.73
CA SER A 216 -3.15 -16.08 -9.70
C SER A 216 -2.99 -14.59 -9.40
N ALA A 217 -3.85 -13.73 -9.94
CA ALA A 217 -3.84 -12.29 -9.68
C ALA A 217 -4.13 -11.98 -8.20
N VAL A 218 -5.22 -12.54 -7.67
CA VAL A 218 -5.60 -12.41 -6.26
C VAL A 218 -4.51 -12.99 -5.35
N GLN A 219 -3.97 -14.16 -5.70
CA GLN A 219 -2.86 -14.78 -4.98
C GLN A 219 -1.59 -13.91 -4.98
N GLY A 220 -1.29 -13.24 -6.09
CA GLY A 220 -0.17 -12.31 -6.21
C GLY A 220 -0.31 -11.15 -5.23
N ILE A 221 -1.47 -10.51 -5.18
CA ILE A 221 -1.76 -9.41 -4.24
C ILE A 221 -1.69 -9.90 -2.78
N PHE A 222 -2.18 -11.11 -2.51
CA PHE A 222 -2.00 -11.73 -1.19
C PHE A 222 -0.54 -11.88 -0.78
N ASP A 223 0.28 -12.40 -1.69
CA ASP A 223 1.69 -12.64 -1.43
C ASP A 223 2.47 -11.32 -1.32
N LEU A 224 1.95 -10.22 -1.87
CA LEU A 224 2.48 -8.88 -1.61
C LEU A 224 2.28 -8.44 -0.16
N PHE A 225 1.11 -8.68 0.42
CA PHE A 225 0.79 -8.28 1.79
C PHE A 225 1.30 -9.27 2.85
N LYS A 226 1.60 -10.50 2.46
CA LYS A 226 2.18 -11.50 3.36
C LYS A 226 3.59 -11.11 3.80
N ARG A 227 3.86 -11.22 5.10
CA ARG A 227 5.19 -11.06 5.68
C ARG A 227 6.12 -12.18 5.19
N ARG A 228 7.23 -11.85 4.50
CA ARG A 228 8.36 -12.77 4.36
C ARG A 228 9.04 -12.90 5.73
N ARG A 229 9.07 -14.13 6.27
CA ARG A 229 9.64 -14.46 7.59
C ARG A 229 11.13 -14.18 7.67
#